data_AF-A0A519W0Y9-F1
#
_entry.id   AF-A0A519W0Y9-F1
#
_cell.length_a   1.000
_cell.length_b   1.000
_cell.length_c   1.000
_cell.angle_alpha   90.00
_cell.angle_beta   90.00
_cell.angle_gamma   90.00
#
_symmetry.space_group_name_H-M   'P 1'
#
loop_
_entity.id
_entity.type
_entity.pdbx_description
1 polymer ?
#
loop_
_entity_poly.entity_id
_entity_poly.type
_entity_poly.pdbx_seq_one_letter_code
_entity_poly.pdbx_strand_id
1 'polypeptide(L)'
;ASIAAFTSVKWFQQRYSPTLRDLHTKKVLIAELAETIIPKTDTPGANDANVHLFILHAITNCTNPRNQRNFLNGLIIYKRGKLPEPKVIEKEKDLPKTVEKKK
;
A
#
# COMPACT_ATOMS: atom_id res chain seq x y z
N ALA A 1 -26.28 20.66 -8.23
CA ALA A 1 -25.02 20.67 -7.47
C ALA A 1 -23.87 20.42 -8.45
N SER A 2 -23.00 21.41 -8.61
CA SER A 2 -22.16 21.60 -9.81
C SER A 2 -21.04 20.57 -9.95
N ILE A 3 -20.90 20.02 -11.14
CA ILE A 3 -19.83 19.06 -11.53
C ILE A 3 -18.42 19.66 -11.26
N ALA A 4 -18.29 20.99 -11.21
CA ALA A 4 -17.08 21.71 -10.82
C ALA A 4 -16.60 21.45 -9.36
N ALA A 5 -17.53 21.13 -8.45
CA ALA A 5 -17.17 20.74 -7.08
C ALA A 5 -16.62 19.30 -7.03
N PHE A 6 -17.05 18.42 -7.94
CA PHE A 6 -16.66 17.01 -7.96
C PHE A 6 -15.26 16.79 -8.53
N THR A 7 -14.87 17.57 -9.54
CA THR A 7 -13.52 17.50 -10.13
C THR A 7 -12.44 17.96 -9.14
N SER A 8 -12.74 18.97 -8.31
CA SER A 8 -11.81 19.56 -7.34
C SER A 8 -11.50 18.64 -6.15
N VAL A 9 -12.49 17.87 -5.66
CA VAL A 9 -12.31 16.95 -4.52
C VAL A 9 -11.41 15.76 -4.89
N LYS A 10 -11.46 15.29 -6.15
CA LYS A 10 -10.66 14.15 -6.62
C LYS A 10 -9.14 14.46 -6.68
N TRP A 11 -8.75 15.71 -6.99
CA TRP A 11 -7.35 16.14 -6.98
C TRP A 11 -6.81 16.43 -5.58
N PHE A 12 -7.66 16.92 -4.66
CA PHE A 12 -7.26 17.22 -3.29
C PHE A 12 -6.90 15.94 -2.51
N GLN A 13 -7.66 14.86 -2.70
CA GLN A 13 -7.35 13.57 -2.07
C GLN A 13 -6.08 12.91 -2.65
N GLN A 14 -5.64 13.26 -3.86
CA GLN A 14 -4.44 12.70 -4.51
C GLN A 14 -3.13 13.21 -3.88
N ARG A 15 -3.15 14.40 -3.25
CA ARG A 15 -2.00 15.00 -2.54
C ARG A 15 -1.78 14.45 -1.12
N TYR A 16 -2.64 13.56 -0.64
CA TYR A 16 -2.50 12.96 0.69
C TYR A 16 -1.31 11.98 0.71
N SER A 17 -0.25 12.35 1.43
CA SER A 17 0.89 11.48 1.68
C SER A 17 0.51 10.50 2.80
N PRO A 18 0.57 9.18 2.60
CA PRO A 18 0.33 8.24 3.69
C PRO A 18 1.38 8.46 4.78
N THR A 19 0.95 8.69 6.02
CA THR A 19 1.87 8.88 7.14
C THR A 19 2.53 7.53 7.44
N LEU A 20 3.87 7.44 7.34
CA LEU A 20 4.64 6.22 7.63
C LEU A 20 4.38 5.66 9.04
N ARG A 21 3.97 6.53 9.97
CA ARG A 21 3.55 6.17 11.33
C ARG A 21 2.38 5.17 11.35
N ASP A 22 1.47 5.25 10.38
CA ASP A 22 0.32 4.34 10.28
C ASP A 22 0.73 2.90 9.92
N LEU A 23 1.86 2.75 9.23
CA LEU A 23 2.40 1.45 8.86
C LEU A 23 2.93 0.69 10.09
N HIS A 24 3.63 1.39 10.98
CA HIS A 24 4.15 0.81 12.23
C HIS A 24 3.02 0.33 13.14
N THR A 25 1.90 1.05 13.21
CA THR A 25 0.72 0.63 13.98
C THR A 25 0.11 -0.68 13.46
N LYS A 26 0.34 -1.03 12.19
CA LYS A 26 -0.18 -2.24 11.55
C LYS A 26 0.81 -3.41 11.55
N LYS A 27 1.98 -3.27 12.19
CA LYS A 27 3.06 -4.26 12.19
C LYS A 27 2.59 -5.67 12.59
N VAL A 28 1.77 -5.79 13.64
CA VAL A 28 1.25 -7.08 14.13
C VAL A 28 0.39 -7.76 13.06
N LEU A 29 -0.51 -7.02 12.44
CA LEU A 29 -1.38 -7.53 11.36
C LEU A 29 -0.56 -7.98 10.14
N ILE A 30 0.53 -7.27 9.82
CA ILE A 30 1.43 -7.65 8.73
C ILE A 30 2.22 -8.93 9.09
N ALA A 31 2.61 -9.10 10.36
CA ALA A 31 3.29 -10.32 10.82
C ALA A 31 2.39 -11.56 10.74
N GLU A 32 1.15 -11.46 11.22
CA GLU A 32 0.16 -12.54 11.13
C GLU A 32 -0.16 -12.89 9.67
N LEU A 33 -0.34 -11.87 8.82
CA LEU A 33 -0.58 -12.07 7.40
C LEU A 33 0.62 -12.75 6.72
N ALA A 34 1.84 -12.32 7.03
CA ALA A 34 3.04 -12.92 6.46
C ALA A 34 3.23 -14.38 6.91
N GLU A 35 2.95 -14.69 8.18
CA GLU A 35 2.99 -16.06 8.71
C GLU A 35 1.92 -16.95 8.08
N THR A 36 0.76 -16.40 7.76
CA THR A 36 -0.30 -17.14 7.05
C THR A 36 0.13 -17.51 5.62
N ILE A 37 0.92 -16.65 4.97
CA ILE A 37 1.40 -16.88 3.59
C ILE A 37 2.60 -17.83 3.58
N ILE A 38 3.53 -17.66 4.52
CA ILE A 38 4.73 -18.50 4.66
C ILE A 38 4.76 -19.05 6.09
N PRO A 39 3.99 -20.13 6.35
CA PRO A 39 3.98 -20.75 7.65
C PRO A 39 5.31 -21.46 7.90
N LYS A 40 5.63 -21.65 9.16
CA LYS A 40 6.76 -22.49 9.57
C LYS A 40 6.57 -23.93 9.11
N THR A 41 7.56 -24.46 8.40
CA THR A 41 7.66 -25.86 7.98
C THR A 41 9.04 -26.40 8.39
N ASP A 42 9.77 -27.05 7.48
CA ASP A 42 11.17 -27.44 7.69
C ASP A 42 12.13 -26.22 7.62
N THR A 43 11.64 -25.10 7.08
CA THR A 43 12.32 -23.80 7.08
C THR A 43 11.65 -22.83 8.06
N PRO A 44 12.38 -21.84 8.60
CA PRO A 44 11.80 -20.82 9.48
C PRO A 44 10.64 -20.10 8.78
N GLY A 45 9.53 -19.91 9.51
CA GLY A 45 8.36 -19.18 9.02
C GLY A 45 8.62 -17.68 8.85
N ALA A 46 7.66 -16.95 8.28
CA ALA A 46 7.81 -15.51 8.04
C ALA A 46 8.07 -14.68 9.31
N ASN A 47 7.49 -15.09 10.43
CA ASN A 47 7.67 -14.41 11.71
C ASN A 47 9.07 -14.69 12.28
N ASP A 48 9.51 -15.94 12.25
CA ASP A 48 10.87 -16.35 12.66
C ASP A 48 11.95 -15.65 11.81
N ALA A 49 11.69 -15.50 10.51
CA ALA A 49 12.56 -14.80 9.58
C ALA A 49 12.40 -13.26 9.58
N ASN A 50 11.57 -12.70 10.46
CA ASN A 50 11.32 -11.26 10.57
C ASN A 50 10.86 -10.59 9.26
N VAL A 51 10.15 -11.30 8.39
CA VAL A 51 9.70 -10.83 7.07
C VAL A 51 8.85 -9.57 7.19
N HIS A 52 8.06 -9.46 8.26
CA HIS A 52 7.25 -8.27 8.52
C HIS A 52 8.08 -7.00 8.71
N LEU A 53 9.29 -7.07 9.30
CA LEU A 53 10.22 -5.93 9.39
C LEU A 53 10.76 -5.54 8.02
N PHE A 54 11.08 -6.54 7.20
CA PHE A 54 11.50 -6.31 5.82
C PHE A 54 10.41 -5.61 5.01
N ILE A 55 9.15 -6.05 5.12
CA ILE A 55 8.01 -5.41 4.44
C ILE A 55 7.89 -3.94 4.88
N LEU A 56 7.98 -3.65 6.18
CA LEU A 56 7.96 -2.27 6.69
C LEU A 56 9.07 -1.42 6.07
N HIS A 57 10.29 -1.96 6.03
CA HIS A 57 11.45 -1.27 5.46
C HIS A 57 11.29 -1.07 3.94
N ALA A 58 10.87 -2.10 3.21
CA ALA A 58 10.69 -2.07 1.76
C ALA A 58 9.61 -1.07 1.34
N ILE A 59 8.47 -1.05 2.04
CA ILE A 59 7.41 -0.08 1.76
C ILE A 59 7.90 1.35 2.07
N THR A 60 8.61 1.54 3.19
CA THR A 60 9.07 2.88 3.60
C THR A 60 10.12 3.46 2.66
N ASN A 61 11.09 2.66 2.25
CA ASN A 61 12.27 3.16 1.53
C ASN A 61 12.24 2.90 0.01
N CYS A 62 11.59 1.82 -0.42
CA CYS A 62 11.69 1.34 -1.81
C CYS A 62 10.41 1.55 -2.63
N THR A 63 9.36 2.16 -2.07
CA THR A 63 8.09 2.34 -2.79
C THR A 63 7.65 3.79 -2.90
N ASN A 64 7.04 4.13 -4.04
CA ASN A 64 6.51 5.46 -4.31
C ASN A 64 5.24 5.72 -3.45
N PRO A 65 4.90 6.97 -3.05
CA PRO A 65 3.78 7.26 -2.16
C PRO A 65 2.42 6.73 -2.64
N ARG A 66 2.22 6.63 -3.96
CA ARG A 66 1.04 5.99 -4.56
C ARG A 66 0.92 4.51 -4.13
N ASN A 67 2.03 3.77 -4.18
CA ASN A 67 2.05 2.35 -3.85
C ASN A 67 1.96 2.13 -2.34
N GLN A 68 2.59 2.99 -1.54
CA GLN A 68 2.43 3.00 -0.08
C GLN A 68 0.96 3.17 0.32
N ARG A 69 0.25 4.10 -0.35
CA ARG A 69 -1.19 4.31 -0.12
C ARG A 69 -2.02 3.10 -0.52
N ASN A 70 -1.74 2.51 -1.67
CA ASN A 70 -2.45 1.31 -2.13
C ASN A 70 -2.26 0.15 -1.15
N PHE A 71 -1.04 -0.03 -0.63
CA PHE A 71 -0.74 -1.04 0.38
C PHE A 71 -1.55 -0.81 1.66
N LEU A 72 -1.55 0.41 2.21
CA LEU A 72 -2.33 0.75 3.41
C LEU A 72 -3.84 0.58 3.22
N ASN A 73 -4.36 0.97 2.05
CA ASN A 73 -5.75 0.75 1.69
C ASN A 73 -6.07 -0.75 1.65
N GLY A 74 -5.19 -1.56 1.07
CA GLY A 74 -5.31 -3.02 1.06
C GLY A 74 -5.38 -3.61 2.47
N LEU A 75 -4.53 -3.15 3.39
CA LEU A 75 -4.59 -3.59 4.79
C LEU A 75 -5.89 -3.19 5.51
N ILE A 76 -6.44 -2.00 5.21
CA ILE A 76 -7.73 -1.56 5.76
C ILE A 76 -8.88 -2.42 5.23
N ILE A 77 -8.84 -2.72 3.94
CA ILE A 77 -9.81 -3.57 3.24
C ILE A 77 -9.78 -4.99 3.81
N TYR A 78 -8.58 -5.57 3.94
CA TYR A 78 -8.36 -6.89 4.53
C TYR A 78 -8.93 -6.96 5.96
N LYS A 79 -8.63 -5.98 6.80
CA LYS A 79 -9.17 -5.91 8.19
C LYS A 79 -10.70 -5.87 8.24
N ARG A 80 -11.35 -5.35 7.19
CA ARG A 80 -12.82 -5.26 7.09
C ARG A 80 -13.47 -6.53 6.52
N GLY A 81 -12.70 -7.55 6.13
CA GLY A 81 -13.20 -8.82 5.59
C GLY A 81 -13.91 -8.68 4.23
N LYS A 82 -13.74 -7.54 3.54
CA LYS A 82 -14.42 -7.23 2.28
C LYS A 82 -13.36 -7.05 1.21
N LEU A 83 -12.85 -8.15 0.65
CA LEU A 83 -11.91 -8.10 -0.48
C LEU A 83 -12.69 -7.68 -1.74
N PRO A 84 -12.52 -6.45 -2.28
CA PRO A 84 -12.83 -6.26 -3.68
C PRO A 84 -11.90 -7.18 -4.46
N GLU A 85 -12.40 -7.79 -5.53
CA GLU A 85 -11.52 -8.53 -6.43
C GLU A 85 -10.31 -7.67 -6.79
N PRO A 86 -9.11 -8.28 -6.90
CA PRO A 86 -7.94 -7.55 -7.34
C PRO A 86 -8.28 -7.01 -8.72
N LYS A 87 -8.63 -5.72 -8.80
CA LYS A 87 -8.34 -4.95 -10.00
C LYS A 87 -6.83 -4.95 -10.04
N VAL A 88 -6.26 -5.98 -10.66
CA VAL A 88 -4.89 -5.98 -11.11
C VAL A 88 -4.79 -4.64 -11.81
N ILE A 89 -3.98 -3.74 -11.27
CA ILE A 89 -3.62 -2.53 -11.99
C ILE A 89 -2.62 -3.02 -13.04
N GLU A 90 -3.09 -3.88 -13.95
CA GLU A 90 -2.58 -3.95 -15.30
C GLU A 90 -2.91 -2.58 -15.83
N LYS A 91 -1.95 -1.67 -15.73
CA LYS A 91 -1.39 -0.91 -16.83
C LYS A 91 -0.53 0.18 -16.21
N GLU A 92 0.77 0.02 -16.41
CA GLU A 92 1.80 1.07 -16.57
C GLU A 92 1.33 2.30 -17.41
N LYS A 93 0.17 2.23 -18.07
CA LYS A 93 -0.27 3.14 -19.13
C LYS A 93 -0.99 4.41 -18.66
N ASP A 94 -1.27 4.54 -17.36
CA ASP A 94 -1.88 5.75 -16.76
C ASP A 94 -0.89 6.58 -15.92
N LEU A 95 0.42 6.42 -16.13
CA LEU A 95 1.36 7.44 -15.73
C LEU A 95 1.06 8.70 -16.57
N PRO A 96 0.62 9.84 -16.00
CA PRO A 96 0.70 11.09 -16.72
C PRO A 96 2.18 11.28 -17.10
N LYS A 97 2.46 11.22 -18.40
CA LYS A 97 3.74 11.59 -18.99
C LYS A 97 4.04 13.02 -18.57
N THR A 98 4.88 13.24 -17.57
CA THR A 98 5.69 14.46 -17.41
C THR A 98 6.70 14.28 -16.27
N VAL A 99 7.72 13.45 -16.54
CA VAL A 99 9.08 13.75 -16.07
C VAL A 99 9.73 14.58 -17.19
N GLU A 100 9.27 15.82 -17.35
CA GLU A 100 9.86 16.91 -18.13
C GLU A 100 9.10 18.15 -17.61
N LYS A 101 9.67 19.21 -17.03
CA LYS A 101 11.00 19.82 -17.17
C LYS A 101 11.36 20.44 -15.82
N LYS A 102 12.54 20.09 -15.28
CA LYS A 102 13.26 21.00 -14.37
C LYS A 102 14.10 21.91 -15.27
N LYS A 103 13.63 23.14 -15.47
CA LYS A 103 14.47 24.32 -15.67
C LYS A 103 13.74 25.51 -15.06
#